data_AF-A0A7G1KEM6-F1
#
_entry.id   AF-A0A7G1KEM6-F1
#
_cell.length_a   1.000
_cell.length_b   1.000
_cell.length_c   1.000
_cell.angle_alpha   90.00
_cell.angle_beta   90.00
_cell.angle_gamma   90.00
#
_symmetry.space_group_name_H-M   'P 1'
#
loop_
_entity.id
_entity.type
_entity.pdbx_description
1 polymer ?
#
loop_
_entity_poly.entity_id
_entity_poly.type
_entity_poly.pdbx_seq_one_letter_code
_entity_poly.pdbx_strand_id
1 'polypeptide(L)'
;MRPHPTVEEAVDKAADAIDCTGTRALRVLLHAGVSVLWPAIKAAPHKQIRTYESTIAALRRRWANRNEPVADPAVAALFRDLDAEVGAFLRLCAERSNTEWLEPVEAIAAYSVAVMQGTVLRWLADCDDETTLVVLDDLVSSLSTKAVDR
;
A
#
# COMPACT_ATOMS: atom_id res chain seq x y z
N MET A 1 4.76 -2.78 14.41
CA MET A 1 5.48 -2.37 13.19
C MET A 1 5.26 -0.90 12.93
N ARG A 2 6.25 -0.21 12.37
CA ARG A 2 6.16 1.21 11.95
C ARG A 2 6.04 1.27 10.41
N PRO A 3 5.47 2.36 9.85
CA PRO A 3 5.52 2.57 8.41
C PRO A 3 6.96 2.71 7.91
N HIS A 4 7.14 2.63 6.59
CA HIS A 4 8.43 2.97 5.97
C HIS A 4 8.86 4.39 6.42
N PRO A 5 10.14 4.62 6.78
CA PRO A 5 10.58 5.93 7.28
C PRO A 5 10.26 7.10 6.34
N THR A 6 10.47 6.92 5.04
CA THR A 6 10.15 7.94 4.03
C THR A 6 8.64 8.26 3.96
N VAL A 7 7.80 7.25 4.21
CA VAL A 7 6.33 7.43 4.24
C VAL A 7 5.93 8.15 5.53
N GLU A 8 6.52 7.78 6.67
CA GLU A 8 6.33 8.45 7.96
C GLU A 8 6.66 9.95 7.86
N GLU A 9 7.84 10.28 7.33
CA GLU A 9 8.30 11.65 7.11
C GLU A 9 7.37 12.45 6.18
N ALA A 10 6.87 11.83 5.10
CA ALA A 10 5.97 12.48 4.17
C ALA A 10 4.60 12.78 4.81
N VAL A 11 4.08 11.84 5.61
CA VAL A 11 2.82 12.01 6.34
C VAL A 11 2.96 13.09 7.40
N ASP A 12 4.02 13.07 8.21
CA ASP A 12 4.25 14.07 9.25
C ASP A 12 4.41 15.47 8.65
N LYS A 13 5.20 15.61 7.57
CA LYS A 13 5.34 16.88 6.85
C LYS A 13 4.01 17.38 6.28
N ALA A 14 3.17 16.48 5.76
CA ALA A 14 1.86 16.86 5.24
C ALA A 14 0.91 17.28 6.38
N ALA A 15 0.96 16.60 7.52
CA ALA A 15 0.17 16.93 8.70
C ALA A 15 0.52 18.32 9.25
N ASP A 16 1.81 18.66 9.32
CA ASP A 16 2.27 19.97 9.77
C ASP A 16 1.89 21.12 8.81
N ALA A 17 1.62 20.81 7.53
CA ALA A 17 1.37 21.79 6.49
C ALA A 17 -0.13 22.10 6.27
N ILE A 18 -1.04 21.30 6.83
CA ILE A 18 -2.48 21.45 6.63
C ILE A 18 -3.17 22.02 7.87
N ASP A 19 -4.14 22.91 7.65
CA ASP A 19 -4.97 23.51 8.71
C ASP A 19 -6.39 22.91 8.72
N CYS A 20 -6.49 21.60 8.49
CA CYS A 20 -7.76 20.88 8.50
C CYS A 20 -7.60 19.52 9.18
N THR A 21 -8.70 18.97 9.66
CA THR A 21 -8.80 17.65 10.30
C THR A 21 -9.86 16.80 9.60
N GLY A 22 -10.14 15.62 10.15
CA GLY A 22 -11.13 14.68 9.64
C GLY A 22 -10.73 14.04 8.31
N THR A 23 -11.70 13.51 7.61
CA THR A 23 -11.58 12.80 6.33
C THR A 23 -10.91 13.65 5.23
N ARG A 24 -11.03 14.98 5.30
CA ARG A 24 -10.30 15.89 4.41
C ARG A 24 -8.79 15.82 4.65
N ALA A 25 -8.36 15.90 5.91
CA ALA A 25 -6.96 15.75 6.27
C ALA A 25 -6.46 14.35 5.92
N LEU A 26 -7.23 13.32 6.25
CA LEU A 26 -6.90 11.93 5.93
C LEU A 26 -6.55 11.74 4.45
N ARG A 27 -7.36 12.28 3.54
CA ARG A 27 -7.10 12.21 2.09
C ARG A 27 -5.75 12.81 1.71
N VAL A 28 -5.37 13.96 2.30
CA VAL A 28 -4.08 14.61 2.04
C VAL A 28 -2.92 13.75 2.55
N LEU A 29 -3.04 13.19 3.75
CA LEU A 29 -2.00 12.34 4.35
C LEU A 29 -1.81 11.04 3.57
N LEU A 30 -2.92 10.40 3.16
CA LEU A 30 -2.89 9.21 2.31
C LEU A 30 -2.20 9.50 0.97
N HIS A 31 -2.57 10.60 0.32
CA HIS A 31 -1.94 11.03 -0.93
C HIS A 31 -0.44 11.29 -0.75
N ALA A 32 -0.02 11.95 0.33
CA ALA A 32 1.39 12.21 0.61
C ALA A 32 2.20 10.91 0.74
N GLY A 33 1.69 9.93 1.51
CA GLY A 33 2.36 8.64 1.69
C GLY A 33 2.44 7.81 0.41
N VAL A 34 1.38 7.77 -0.39
CA VAL A 34 1.39 7.04 -1.68
C VAL A 34 2.32 7.73 -2.69
N SER A 35 2.28 9.06 -2.77
CA SER A 35 3.06 9.84 -3.73
C SER A 35 4.57 9.73 -3.50
N VAL A 36 5.02 9.62 -2.25
CA VAL A 36 6.46 9.51 -1.96
C VAL A 36 7.02 8.13 -2.30
N LEU A 37 6.17 7.10 -2.25
CA LEU A 37 6.57 5.71 -2.52
C LEU A 37 6.76 5.44 -4.02
N TRP A 38 5.92 6.07 -4.86
CA TRP A 38 5.91 5.79 -6.30
C TRP A 38 7.25 6.04 -7.02
N PRO A 39 7.94 7.19 -6.83
CA PRO A 39 9.27 7.41 -7.41
C PRO A 39 10.30 6.35 -7.01
N ALA A 40 10.27 5.87 -5.76
CA ALA A 40 11.18 4.86 -5.27
C ALA A 40 10.94 3.49 -5.95
N ILE A 41 9.68 3.14 -6.19
CA ILE A 41 9.31 1.94 -6.95
C ILE A 41 9.80 2.07 -8.40
N LYS A 42 9.51 3.20 -9.06
CA LYS A 42 9.91 3.45 -10.45
C LYS A 42 11.42 3.46 -10.67
N ALA A 43 12.19 3.90 -9.68
CA ALA A 43 13.65 3.94 -9.78
C ALA A 43 14.30 2.54 -9.78
N ALA A 44 13.57 1.48 -9.44
CA ALA A 44 14.12 0.14 -9.30
C ALA A 44 13.24 -0.96 -9.94
N PRO A 45 12.91 -0.88 -11.25
CA PRO A 45 12.02 -1.85 -11.92
C PRO A 45 12.59 -3.27 -11.88
N HIS A 46 13.92 -3.40 -12.02
CA HIS A 46 14.62 -4.68 -11.93
C HIS A 46 14.49 -5.33 -10.53
N LYS A 47 14.37 -4.53 -9.46
CA LYS A 47 14.14 -5.05 -8.10
C LYS A 47 12.72 -5.62 -8.00
N GLN A 48 11.73 -4.94 -8.57
CA GLN A 48 10.34 -5.40 -8.59
C GLN A 48 10.20 -6.72 -9.36
N ILE A 49 10.79 -6.80 -10.57
CA ILE A 49 10.79 -8.03 -11.38
C ILE A 49 11.37 -9.21 -10.60
N ARG A 50 12.55 -9.04 -9.97
CA ARG A 50 13.17 -10.12 -9.17
C ARG A 50 12.28 -10.57 -8.01
N THR A 51 11.62 -9.63 -7.32
CA THR A 51 10.65 -9.97 -6.27
C THR A 51 9.51 -10.81 -6.85
N TYR A 52 8.90 -10.39 -7.96
CA TYR A 52 7.84 -11.16 -8.62
C TYR A 52 8.29 -12.55 -9.04
N GLU A 53 9.45 -12.66 -9.68
CA GLU A 53 10.01 -13.95 -10.11
C GLU A 53 10.21 -14.89 -8.92
N SER A 54 10.77 -14.38 -7.81
CA SER A 54 10.97 -15.18 -6.60
C SER A 54 9.66 -15.66 -5.97
N THR A 55 8.66 -14.76 -5.89
CA THR A 55 7.33 -15.04 -5.35
C THR A 55 6.61 -16.07 -6.22
N ILE A 56 6.58 -15.87 -7.54
CA ILE A 56 5.94 -16.78 -8.49
C ILE A 56 6.64 -18.14 -8.49
N ALA A 57 7.98 -18.18 -8.41
CA ALA A 57 8.71 -19.44 -8.34
C ALA A 57 8.38 -20.23 -7.07
N ALA A 58 8.24 -19.56 -5.91
CA ALA A 58 7.80 -20.19 -4.67
C ALA A 58 6.37 -20.74 -4.79
N LEU A 59 5.43 -19.91 -5.27
CA LEU A 59 4.04 -20.32 -5.51
C LEU A 59 3.95 -21.49 -6.48
N ARG A 60 4.70 -21.45 -7.59
CA ARG A 60 4.73 -22.55 -8.58
C ARG A 60 5.19 -23.86 -7.93
N ARG A 61 6.26 -23.85 -7.14
CA ARG A 61 6.72 -25.05 -6.40
C ARG A 61 5.66 -25.53 -5.41
N ARG A 62 4.98 -24.62 -4.72
CA ARG A 62 3.92 -24.96 -3.76
C ARG A 62 2.73 -25.64 -4.44
N TRP A 63 2.25 -25.11 -5.56
CA TRP A 63 1.06 -25.61 -6.26
C TRP A 63 1.35 -26.81 -7.17
N ALA A 64 2.60 -27.02 -7.60
CA ALA A 64 2.99 -28.23 -8.34
C ALA A 64 2.94 -29.51 -7.48
N ASN A 65 3.15 -29.38 -6.17
CA ASN A 65 3.33 -30.53 -5.26
C ASN A 65 2.11 -30.84 -4.37
N ARG A 66 1.11 -29.96 -4.34
CA ARG A 66 -0.02 -30.04 -3.39
C ARG A 66 -1.25 -29.32 -3.95
N ASN A 67 -2.35 -30.06 -4.07
CA ASN A 67 -3.63 -29.54 -4.58
C ASN A 67 -4.53 -28.93 -3.49
N GLU A 68 -4.17 -29.08 -2.21
CA GLU A 68 -4.91 -28.47 -1.11
C GLU A 68 -4.63 -26.96 -1.01
N PRO A 69 -5.65 -26.14 -0.71
CA PRO A 69 -5.55 -24.69 -0.62
C PRO A 69 -4.92 -24.23 0.70
N VAL A 70 -3.69 -24.65 0.96
CA VAL A 70 -2.88 -24.22 2.11
C VAL A 70 -1.83 -23.21 1.64
N ALA A 71 -1.67 -22.09 2.34
CA ALA A 71 -0.73 -21.05 1.95
C ALA A 71 0.73 -21.55 1.85
N ASP A 72 1.52 -20.97 0.95
CA ASP A 72 2.98 -21.09 1.03
C ASP A 72 3.49 -20.26 2.22
N PRO A 73 4.22 -20.84 3.20
CA PRO A 73 4.59 -20.12 4.41
C PRO A 73 5.48 -18.90 4.18
N ALA A 74 6.41 -18.97 3.22
CA ALA A 74 7.35 -17.89 2.94
C ALA A 74 6.66 -16.74 2.20
N VAL A 75 5.84 -17.07 1.19
CA VAL A 75 5.07 -16.04 0.47
C VAL A 75 4.01 -15.43 1.39
N ALA A 76 3.35 -16.22 2.23
CA ALA A 76 2.40 -15.70 3.20
C ALA A 76 3.07 -14.78 4.23
N ALA A 77 4.30 -15.06 4.65
CA ALA A 77 5.06 -14.17 5.52
C ALA A 77 5.37 -12.84 4.84
N LEU A 78 5.82 -12.87 3.58
CA LEU A 78 6.06 -11.66 2.79
C LEU A 78 4.83 -10.75 2.73
N PHE A 79 3.65 -11.30 2.42
CA PHE A 79 2.43 -10.49 2.37
C PHE A 79 2.00 -9.99 3.75
N ARG A 80 2.16 -10.78 4.83
CA ARG A 80 1.89 -10.30 6.19
C ARG A 80 2.80 -9.13 6.57
N ASP A 81 4.06 -9.15 6.16
CA ASP A 81 5.00 -8.05 6.42
C ASP A 81 4.58 -6.80 5.63
N LEU A 82 4.18 -6.94 4.36
CA LEU A 82 3.64 -5.82 3.59
C LEU A 82 2.35 -5.25 4.22
N ASP A 83 1.42 -6.12 4.59
CA ASP A 83 0.14 -5.74 5.21
C ASP A 83 0.37 -5.01 6.53
N ALA A 84 1.31 -5.47 7.35
CA ALA A 84 1.64 -4.83 8.62
C ALA A 84 2.28 -3.44 8.42
N GLU A 85 3.00 -3.22 7.32
CA GLU A 85 3.69 -1.95 7.01
C GLU A 85 2.66 -0.92 6.56
N VAL A 86 1.82 -1.32 5.62
CA VAL A 86 0.69 -0.52 5.15
C VAL A 86 -0.29 -0.25 6.30
N GLY A 87 -0.58 -1.24 7.14
CA GLY A 87 -1.44 -1.07 8.31
C GLY A 87 -0.87 -0.11 9.36
N ALA A 88 0.45 0.02 9.46
CA ALA A 88 1.08 1.04 10.30
C ALA A 88 0.94 2.45 9.68
N PHE A 89 1.10 2.56 8.36
CA PHE A 89 0.86 3.80 7.62
C PHE A 89 -0.60 4.28 7.72
N LEU A 90 -1.57 3.38 7.56
CA LEU A 90 -3.00 3.70 7.65
C LEU A 90 -3.37 4.19 9.06
N ARG A 91 -2.82 3.58 10.11
CA ARG A 91 -3.03 4.03 11.50
C ARG A 91 -2.42 5.40 11.75
N LEU A 92 -1.19 5.63 11.28
CA LEU A 92 -0.55 6.95 11.39
C LEU A 92 -1.43 8.03 10.73
N CYS A 93 -1.93 7.78 9.52
CA CYS A 93 -2.80 8.75 8.85
C CYS A 93 -4.05 9.05 9.67
N ALA A 94 -4.74 8.02 10.16
CA ALA A 94 -5.95 8.19 10.96
C ALA A 94 -5.71 8.92 12.29
N GLU A 95 -4.59 8.62 12.97
CA GLU A 95 -4.17 9.31 14.18
C GLU A 95 -3.93 10.81 13.92
N ARG A 96 -3.20 11.14 12.84
CA ARG A 96 -2.87 12.52 12.49
C ARG A 96 -4.07 13.31 11.96
N SER A 97 -5.04 12.65 11.34
CA SER A 97 -6.26 13.31 10.83
C SER A 97 -7.41 13.34 11.84
N ASN A 98 -7.29 12.72 13.01
CA ASN A 98 -8.39 12.54 13.96
C ASN A 98 -9.62 11.85 13.30
N THR A 99 -9.38 10.73 12.63
CA THR A 99 -10.41 9.90 12.01
C THR A 99 -10.37 8.47 12.56
N GLU A 100 -11.45 7.72 12.34
CA GLU A 100 -11.49 6.29 12.58
C GLU A 100 -11.80 5.51 11.31
N TRP A 101 -11.19 4.34 11.17
CA TRP A 101 -11.47 3.41 10.07
C TRP A 101 -12.76 2.65 10.37
N LEU A 102 -13.66 2.58 9.39
CA LEU A 102 -14.92 1.84 9.47
C LEU A 102 -14.75 0.33 9.35
N GLU A 103 -13.64 -0.11 8.75
CA GLU A 103 -13.26 -1.51 8.54
C GLU A 103 -11.99 -1.84 9.33
N PRO A 104 -11.73 -3.12 9.63
CA PRO A 104 -10.46 -3.54 10.21
C PRO A 104 -9.29 -3.07 9.35
N VAL A 105 -8.30 -2.41 9.95
CA VAL A 105 -7.15 -1.83 9.24
C VAL A 105 -6.40 -2.90 8.43
N GLU A 106 -6.37 -4.13 8.92
CA GLU A 106 -5.74 -5.27 8.25
C GLU A 106 -6.41 -5.57 6.90
N ALA A 107 -7.74 -5.46 6.82
CA ALA A 107 -8.47 -5.65 5.57
C ALA A 107 -8.20 -4.52 4.57
N ILE A 108 -8.14 -3.27 5.06
CA ILE A 108 -7.80 -2.09 4.26
C ILE A 108 -6.36 -2.18 3.75
N ALA A 109 -5.43 -2.66 4.58
CA ALA A 109 -4.04 -2.88 4.21
C ALA A 109 -3.90 -3.94 3.13
N ALA A 110 -4.53 -5.11 3.30
CA ALA A 110 -4.53 -6.18 2.31
C ALA A 110 -5.10 -5.71 0.95
N TYR A 111 -6.19 -4.93 0.96
CA TYR A 111 -6.73 -4.28 -0.24
C TYR A 111 -5.71 -3.36 -0.90
N SER A 112 -5.07 -2.49 -0.13
CA SER A 112 -4.08 -1.53 -0.63
C SER A 112 -2.87 -2.23 -1.23
N VAL A 113 -2.35 -3.26 -0.57
CA VAL A 113 -1.24 -4.09 -1.07
C VAL A 113 -1.64 -4.77 -2.38
N ALA A 114 -2.84 -5.35 -2.47
CA ALA A 114 -3.31 -6.00 -3.69
C ALA A 114 -3.39 -5.02 -4.88
N VAL A 115 -3.97 -3.82 -4.66
CA VAL A 115 -4.03 -2.76 -5.68
C VAL A 115 -2.63 -2.35 -6.10
N MET A 116 -1.73 -2.04 -5.15
CA MET A 116 -0.35 -1.64 -5.45
C MET A 116 0.40 -2.71 -6.24
N GLN A 117 0.27 -4.00 -5.89
CA GLN A 117 0.91 -5.08 -6.63
C GLN A 117 0.40 -5.18 -8.08
N GLY A 118 -0.91 -5.03 -8.29
CA GLY A 118 -1.49 -4.99 -9.63
C GLY A 118 -1.01 -3.78 -10.45
N THR A 119 -1.00 -2.60 -9.83
CA THR A 119 -0.55 -1.36 -10.46
C THR A 119 0.92 -1.43 -10.88
N VAL A 120 1.81 -1.90 -10.00
CA VAL A 120 3.24 -2.03 -10.32
C VAL A 120 3.45 -3.06 -11.43
N LEU A 121 2.77 -4.20 -11.39
CA LEU A 121 2.87 -5.20 -12.45
C LEU A 121 2.38 -4.67 -13.80
N ARG A 122 1.28 -3.90 -13.81
CA ARG A 122 0.75 -3.26 -15.01
C ARG A 122 1.73 -2.24 -15.58
N TRP A 123 2.25 -1.35 -14.74
CA TRP A 123 3.24 -0.35 -15.13
C TRP A 123 4.53 -0.99 -15.66
N LEU A 124 5.01 -2.10 -15.09
CA LEU A 124 6.15 -2.82 -15.63
C LEU A 124 5.92 -3.34 -17.06
N ALA A 125 4.66 -3.50 -17.48
CA ALA A 125 4.30 -3.98 -18.81
C ALA A 125 4.13 -2.86 -19.85
N ASP A 126 3.62 -1.68 -19.46
CA ASP A 126 3.28 -0.60 -20.39
C ASP A 126 4.03 0.72 -20.15
N CYS A 127 4.73 0.87 -19.02
CA CYS A 127 5.42 2.09 -18.58
C CYS A 127 4.50 3.33 -18.53
N ASP A 128 3.19 3.14 -18.37
CA ASP A 128 2.23 4.24 -18.37
C ASP A 128 2.15 4.91 -17.00
N ASP A 129 2.96 5.96 -16.83
CA ASP A 129 2.99 6.77 -15.61
C ASP A 129 1.68 7.51 -15.36
N GLU A 130 1.00 7.99 -16.41
CA GLU A 130 -0.22 8.79 -16.29
C GLU A 130 -1.36 7.93 -15.75
N THR A 131 -1.59 6.77 -16.39
CA THR A 131 -2.60 5.81 -15.93
C THR A 131 -2.27 5.31 -14.51
N THR A 132 -0.99 5.09 -14.21
CA THR A 132 -0.58 4.65 -12.87
C THR A 132 -0.93 5.69 -11.80
N LEU A 133 -0.63 6.97 -12.04
CA LEU A 133 -0.95 8.04 -11.09
C LEU A 133 -2.46 8.16 -10.86
N VAL A 134 -3.28 8.00 -11.91
CA VAL A 134 -4.75 7.96 -11.78
C VAL A 134 -5.20 6.81 -10.85
N VAL A 135 -4.64 5.62 -11.02
CA VAL A 135 -4.97 4.47 -10.16
C VAL A 135 -4.55 4.71 -8.70
N LEU A 136 -3.42 5.39 -8.47
CA LEU A 136 -2.98 5.75 -7.11
C LEU A 136 -3.91 6.79 -6.46
N ASP A 137 -4.39 7.77 -7.23
CA ASP A 137 -5.39 8.75 -6.77
C ASP A 137 -6.75 8.09 -6.48
N ASP A 138 -7.16 7.11 -7.28
CA ASP A 138 -8.36 6.31 -7.06
C ASP A 138 -8.24 5.44 -5.81
N LEU A 139 -7.05 4.88 -5.54
CA LEU A 139 -6.76 4.18 -4.30
C LEU A 139 -6.95 5.10 -3.10
N VAL A 140 -6.31 6.28 -3.10
CA VAL A 140 -6.44 7.28 -2.01
C VAL A 140 -7.89 7.69 -1.81
N SER A 141 -8.62 7.95 -2.89
CA SER A 141 -10.03 8.34 -2.84
C SER A 141 -10.88 7.22 -2.25
N SER A 142 -10.69 5.98 -2.70
CA SER A 142 -11.39 4.80 -2.19
C SER A 142 -11.12 4.58 -0.70
N LEU A 143 -9.86 4.67 -0.27
CA LEU A 143 -9.48 4.54 1.14
C LEU A 143 -10.15 5.60 2.00
N SER A 144 -10.20 6.84 1.53
CA SER A 144 -10.80 7.95 2.27
C SER A 144 -12.29 7.73 2.57
N THR A 145 -13.01 6.98 1.72
CA THR A 145 -14.43 6.61 1.96
C THR A 145 -14.64 5.56 3.05
N LYS A 146 -13.56 4.89 3.49
CA LYS A 146 -13.58 3.86 4.53
C LYS A 146 -13.32 4.42 5.92
N ALA A 147 -13.34 5.73 6.09
CA ALA A 147 -13.10 6.39 7.36
C ALA A 147 -14.16 7.47 7.64
N VAL A 148 -14.32 7.79 8.91
CA VAL A 148 -15.18 8.88 9.39
C VAL A 148 -14.42 9.78 10.35
N ASP A 149 -14.88 11.02 10.45
CA ASP A 149 -14.40 11.97 11.45
C ASP A 149 -14.71 11.43 12.85
N ARG A 150 -13.78 11.62 13.79
CA ARG A 150 -13.95 11.21 15.19
C ARG A 150 -14.71 12.25 16.02
#